data_AF-A0A352WVG7-F1
#
_entry.id   AF-A0A352WVG7-F1
#
_cell.length_a   1.000
_cell.length_b   1.000
_cell.length_c   1.000
_cell.angle_alpha   90.00
_cell.angle_beta   90.00
_cell.angle_gamma   90.00
#
_symmetry.space_group_name_H-M   'P 1'
#
loop_
_entity.id
_entity.type
_entity.pdbx_description
1 polymer ?
#
loop_
_entity_poly.entity_id
_entity_poly.type
_entity_poly.pdbx_seq_one_letter_code
_entity_poly.pdbx_strand_id
1 'polypeptide(L)' 'QGTAVALGNFDGVHIGHKKLMDELVFYAKMHGLFSCVYTFSHTPANILSGKIVSPRLTPDREKEKII' A
#
# COMPACT_ATOMS: atom_id res chain seq x y z
N GLN A 1 -11.91 7.94 16.83
CA GLN A 1 -10.44 7.97 16.74
C GLN A 1 -10.07 8.29 15.30
N GLY A 2 -9.01 9.07 15.08
CA GLY A 2 -8.50 9.33 13.73
C GLY A 2 -7.70 8.15 13.16
N THR A 3 -7.31 8.24 11.89
CA THR A 3 -6.57 7.19 11.19
C THR A 3 -5.38 7.79 10.46
N ALA A 4 -4.19 7.23 10.67
CA ALA A 4 -3.05 7.46 9.82
C ALA A 4 -3.15 6.49 8.63
N VAL A 5 -2.92 6.99 7.41
CA VAL A 5 -3.11 6.22 6.18
C VAL A 5 -1.84 6.27 5.33
N ALA A 6 -1.28 5.12 4.97
CA ALA A 6 -0.28 5.03 3.92
C ALA A 6 -0.97 4.74 2.58
N LEU A 7 -0.75 5.61 1.60
CA LEU A 7 -1.35 5.53 0.25
C LEU A 7 -0.29 5.13 -0.77
N GLY A 8 -0.57 4.12 -1.60
CA GLY A 8 0.39 3.65 -2.61
C GLY A 8 -0.09 2.44 -3.40
N ASN A 9 0.71 1.98 -4.38
CA ASN A 9 0.36 0.78 -5.15
C ASN A 9 0.68 -0.53 -4.40
N PHE A 10 1.68 -0.49 -3.51
CA PHE A 10 2.15 -1.61 -2.68
C PHE A 10 2.42 -2.94 -3.40
N ASP A 11 2.52 -2.93 -4.73
CA ASP A 11 2.81 -4.12 -5.53
C ASP A 11 4.23 -4.63 -5.22
N GLY A 12 4.36 -5.93 -4.94
CA GLY A 12 5.62 -6.56 -4.54
C GLY A 12 6.13 -6.26 -3.12
N VAL A 13 5.54 -5.34 -2.36
CA VAL A 13 5.93 -4.94 -0.97
C VAL A 13 7.46 -5.00 -0.72
N HIS A 14 8.21 -4.27 -1.55
CA HIS A 14 9.66 -4.17 -1.40
C HIS A 14 10.08 -3.42 -0.12
N ILE A 15 11.38 -3.33 0.17
CA ILE A 15 11.92 -2.71 1.40
C ILE A 15 11.41 -1.29 1.68
N GLY A 16 11.15 -0.47 0.66
CA GLY A 16 10.62 0.88 0.85
C GLY A 16 9.17 0.90 1.36
N HIS A 17 8.35 -0.05 0.92
CA HIS A 17 6.97 -0.20 1.39
C HIS A 17 6.95 -0.66 2.85
N LYS A 18 7.82 -1.62 3.20
CA LYS A 18 7.95 -2.11 4.58
C LYS A 18 8.32 -0.97 5.53
N LYS A 19 9.36 -0.20 5.17
CA LYS A 19 9.76 0.97 5.96
C LYS A 19 8.63 1.99 6.12
N LEU A 20 7.86 2.27 5.07
CA LEU A 20 6.70 3.17 5.15
C LEU A 20 5.62 2.65 6.11
N MET A 21 5.34 1.34 6.08
CA MET A 21 4.34 0.71 6.95
C MET A 21 4.81 0.66 8.41
N ASP A 22 6.09 0.40 8.66
CA ASP A 22 6.68 0.43 10.01
C ASP A 22 6.54 1.83 10.63
N GLU A 23 6.86 2.88 9.88
CA GLU A 23 6.69 4.28 10.29
C GLU A 23 5.22 4.64 10.52
N LEU A 24 4.31 4.14 9.66
CA LEU A 24 2.87 4.34 9.82
C LEU A 24 2.37 3.76 11.16
N VAL A 25 2.74 2.52 11.47
CA VAL A 25 2.32 1.84 12.70
C VAL A 25 2.90 2.55 13.93
N PHE A 26 4.19 2.93 13.88
CA PHE A 26 4.84 3.69 14.93
C PHE A 26 4.11 5.01 15.19
N TYR A 27 3.87 5.80 14.15
CA TYR A 27 3.18 7.08 14.24
C TYR A 27 1.74 6.91 14.78
N ALA A 28 0.98 5.96 14.25
CA ALA A 28 -0.39 5.72 14.68
C ALA A 28 -0.46 5.37 16.18
N LYS A 29 0.45 4.51 16.65
CA LYS A 29 0.54 4.13 18.06
C LYS A 29 0.90 5.33 18.96
N MET A 30 1.88 6.14 18.54
CA MET A 30 2.31 7.32 19.30
C MET A 30 1.21 8.38 19.45
N HIS A 31 0.29 8.45 18.48
CA HIS A 31 -0.78 9.45 18.43
C HIS A 31 -2.18 8.90 18.78
N GLY A 32 -2.31 7.64 19.19
CA GLY A 32 -3.61 7.03 19.50
C GLY A 32 -4.56 6.96 18.30
N LEU A 33 -4.01 6.71 17.11
CA LEU A 33 -4.72 6.59 15.84
C LEU A 33 -4.79 5.12 15.40
N PHE A 34 -5.73 4.81 14.52
CA PHE A 34 -5.67 3.58 13.72
C PHE A 34 -4.62 3.72 12.61
N SER A 35 -3.96 2.62 12.25
CA SER A 35 -3.13 2.53 11.04
C SER A 35 -3.89 1.80 9.93
N CYS A 36 -3.86 2.35 8.71
CA CYS A 36 -4.49 1.74 7.54
C CYS A 36 -3.59 1.90 6.31
N VAL A 37 -3.59 0.89 5.43
CA VAL A 37 -3.00 0.99 4.10
C VAL A 37 -4.13 1.12 3.08
N TYR A 38 -4.06 2.19 2.28
CA TYR A 38 -4.96 2.38 1.15
C TYR A 38 -4.20 2.10 -0.15
N THR A 39 -4.63 1.07 -0.88
CA THR A 39 -3.93 0.57 -2.06
C THR A 39 -4.84 0.40 -3.27
N PHE A 40 -4.23 0.22 -4.44
CA PHE A 40 -4.92 -0.02 -5.71
C PHE A 40 -4.86 -1.49 -6.11
N SER A 41 -5.94 -2.04 -6.69
CA SER A 41 -5.98 -3.40 -7.29
C SER A 41 -5.32 -3.46 -8.68
N HIS A 42 -5.27 -2.32 -9.35
CA HIS A 42 -4.60 -2.11 -10.63
C HIS A 42 -3.72 -0.87 -10.55
N THR A 43 -2.51 -0.95 -11.11
CA THR A 43 -1.59 0.20 -11.17
C THR A 43 -2.29 1.37 -11.89
N PRO A 44 -2.29 2.60 -11.33
CA PRO A 44 -2.96 3.75 -11.94
C PRO A 44 -2.52 4.00 -13.39
N ALA A 45 -1.25 3.75 -13.71
CA ALA A 45 -0.71 3.86 -15.07
C ALA A 45 -1.42 2.94 -16.08
N ASN A 46 -1.82 1.73 -15.68
CA ASN A 46 -2.56 0.81 -16.56
C ASN A 46 -3.99 1.31 -16.81
N ILE A 47 -4.63 1.87 -15.77
CA ILE A 47 -5.98 2.44 -15.88
C ILE A 47 -5.97 3.64 -16.83
N LEU A 48 -5.02 4.57 -16.63
CA LEU A 48 -4.94 5.80 -17.41
C LEU A 48 -4.53 5.56 -18.86
N SER A 49 -3.68 4.56 -19.13
CA SER A 49 -3.21 4.26 -20.49
C SER A 49 -4.15 3.33 -21.28
N GLY A 50 -5.08 2.65 -20.62
CA GLY A 50 -5.92 1.61 -21.23
C GLY A 50 -5.13 0.38 -21.73
N LYS A 51 -3.85 0.26 -21.35
CA LYS A 51 -2.94 -0.82 -21.74
C LYS A 51 -2.14 -1.30 -20.53
N ILE A 52 -1.57 -2.49 -20.61
CA ILE A 52 -0.67 -2.99 -19.56
C ILE A 52 0.70 -2.36 -19.79
N VAL A 53 1.00 -1.29 -19.05
CA VAL A 53 2.30 -0.59 -19.06
C VAL A 53 3.19 -0.99 -17.89
N SER A 54 2.58 -1.45 -16.79
CA SER A 54 3.27 -2.05 -15.65
C SER A 54 2.64 -3.40 -15.35
N PRO A 55 3.31 -4.54 -15.63
CA PRO A 55 2.83 -5.83 -15.18
C PRO A 55 2.82 -5.89 -13.65
N ARG A 56 1.90 -6.67 -13.09
CA ARG A 56 1.79 -6.86 -11.63
C ARG A 56 2.84 -7.84 -11.13
N LEU A 57 3.46 -7.54 -10.00
CA LEU A 57 4.40 -8.43 -9.31
C LEU A 57 3.68 -9.38 -8.35
N THR A 58 2.61 -8.91 -7.71
CA THR A 58 1.87 -9.66 -6.69
C THR A 58 0.36 -9.61 -6.96
N PRO A 59 -0.35 -10.74 -6.99
CA PRO A 59 -1.81 -10.76 -7.06
C PRO A 59 -2.45 -10.09 -5.84
N ASP A 60 -3.63 -9.48 -6.01
CA ASP A 60 -4.30 -8.72 -4.92
C ASP A 60 -4.48 -9.53 -3.63
N ARG A 61 -4.88 -10.80 -3.74
CA ARG A 61 -5.04 -11.70 -2.59
C ARG A 61 -3.73 -11.97 -1.84
N GLU A 62 -2.60 -11.94 -2.54
CA GLU A 62 -1.30 -12.14 -1.91
C GLU A 62 -0.80 -10.84 -1.30
N LYS A 63 -1.04 -9.71 -1.96
CA LYS A 63 -0.79 -8.35 -1.45
C LYS A 63 -1.51 -8.09 -0.13
N GLU A 64 -2.77 -8.51 0.00
CA GLU A 64 -3.56 -8.44 1.25
C GLU A 64 -2.96 -9.24 2.41
N LYS A 65 -2.13 -10.26 2.14
CA LYS A 65 -1.49 -11.07 3.19
C LYS A 65 -0.16 -10.51 3.68
N ILE A 66 0.48 -9.70 2.86
CA ILE A 66 1.85 -9.19 3.11
C ILE A 66 1.86 -7.70 3.52
N ILE A 67 0.70 -7.04 3.44
CA ILE A 67 0.37 -5.76 4.07
C ILE A 67 -0.25 -6.04 5.43
#